data_AF-A0A7S1SH95-F1
#
_entry.id   AF-A0A7S1SH95-F1
#
_cell.length_a   1.000
_cell.length_b   1.000
_cell.length_c   1.000
_cell.angle_alpha   90.00
_cell.angle_beta   90.00
_cell.angle_gamma   90.00
#
_symmetry.space_group_name_H-M   'P 1'
#
loop_
_entity.id
_entity.type
_entity.pdbx_description
1 polymer ?
#
loop_
_entity_poly.entity_id
_entity_poly.type
_entity_poly.pdbx_seq_one_letter_code
_entity_poly.pdbx_strand_id
1 'polypeptide(L)'
;GVPALRPFPAALTNYGKRFATATDAHYLILALAFMAGRPVIGVLVPMVTLATYHASAYANRQFAGHQLWQRYGAPCHRWLADKQSHALQFNAVSEISLGFLTLLSMLGPGRSISQLYVTWSVLKQRYKSPDSAQQHRVAWQTIDERVRPYYSRVSFVHQLIQKAKAWFTA
;
A
#
# COMPACT_ATOMS: atom_id res chain seq x y z
N GLY A 1 -32.05 8.76 25.42
CA GLY A 1 -31.77 9.14 24.02
C GLY A 1 -30.35 9.61 23.94
N VAL A 2 -29.50 8.88 23.22
CA VAL A 2 -28.10 9.30 23.04
C VAL A 2 -28.13 10.55 22.15
N PRO A 3 -27.56 11.70 22.58
CA PRO A 3 -27.60 12.90 21.78
C PRO A 3 -26.90 12.63 20.45
N ALA A 4 -27.62 12.84 19.34
CA ALA A 4 -27.05 12.80 18.01
C ALA A 4 -25.91 13.82 17.98
N LEU A 5 -24.67 13.31 17.92
CA LEU A 5 -23.51 14.11 17.57
C LEU A 5 -23.90 14.85 16.28
N ARG A 6 -24.08 16.17 16.39
CA ARG A 6 -24.42 17.09 15.29
C ARG A 6 -23.67 16.67 14.03
N PRO A 7 -24.24 16.78 12.82
CA PRO A 7 -23.59 16.30 11.61
C PRO A 7 -22.17 16.86 11.59
N PHE A 8 -21.17 15.97 11.67
CA PHE A 8 -19.78 16.31 11.47
C PHE A 8 -19.75 17.20 10.22
N PRO A 9 -19.15 18.40 10.26
CA PRO A 9 -19.29 19.37 9.19
C PRO A 9 -18.94 18.68 7.87
N ALA A 10 -19.78 18.83 6.85
CA ALA A 10 -19.62 18.13 5.57
C ALA A 10 -18.23 18.31 4.95
N ALA A 11 -17.53 19.39 5.30
CA ALA A 11 -16.12 19.62 4.99
C ALA A 11 -15.18 18.56 5.61
N LEU A 12 -15.37 18.18 6.87
CA LEU A 12 -14.58 17.13 7.53
C LEU A 12 -14.84 15.74 6.93
N THR A 13 -16.08 15.44 6.55
CA THR A 13 -16.40 14.15 5.91
C THR A 13 -15.79 14.06 4.51
N ASN A 14 -15.81 15.16 3.74
CA ASN A 14 -15.15 15.23 2.44
C ASN A 14 -13.61 15.19 2.55
N TYR A 15 -13.04 15.88 3.53
CA TYR A 15 -11.61 15.82 3.83
C TYR A 15 -11.20 14.40 4.24
N GLY A 16 -11.95 13.76 5.15
CA GLY A 16 -11.72 12.39 5.58
C GLY A 16 -11.80 11.39 4.43
N LYS A 17 -12.76 11.56 3.50
CA LYS A 17 -12.84 10.75 2.28
C LYS A 17 -11.62 10.93 1.38
N ARG A 18 -11.17 12.18 1.16
CA ARG A 18 -9.97 12.47 0.35
C ARG A 18 -8.71 11.90 0.98
N PHE A 19 -8.57 12.06 2.29
CA PHE A 19 -7.47 11.46 3.06
C PHE A 19 -7.50 9.93 2.96
N ALA A 20 -8.67 9.32 3.13
CA ALA A 20 -8.85 7.89 2.98
C ALA A 20 -8.52 7.40 1.55
N THR A 21 -8.77 8.18 0.50
CA THR A 21 -8.40 7.76 -0.86
C THR A 21 -6.93 8.02 -1.20
N ALA A 22 -6.26 8.93 -0.48
CA ALA A 22 -4.91 9.36 -0.79
C ALA A 22 -3.87 8.31 -0.45
N THR A 23 -3.03 8.00 -1.43
CA THR A 23 -1.90 7.07 -1.32
C THR A 23 -0.95 7.41 -0.17
N ASP A 24 -0.68 8.69 0.04
CA ASP A 24 0.27 9.15 1.07
C ASP A 24 -0.28 8.93 2.49
N ALA A 25 -1.61 9.03 2.65
CA ALA A 25 -2.26 8.77 3.92
C ALA A 25 -2.16 7.30 4.33
N HIS A 26 -2.26 6.36 3.37
CA HIS A 26 -2.06 4.94 3.64
C HIS A 26 -0.64 4.67 4.14
N TYR A 27 0.37 5.30 3.54
CA TYR A 27 1.76 5.16 4.00
C TYR A 27 1.97 5.75 5.39
N LEU A 28 1.35 6.89 5.69
CA LEU A 28 1.38 7.47 7.04
C LEU A 28 0.74 6.53 8.07
N ILE A 29 -0.42 5.94 7.76
CA ILE A 29 -1.11 4.99 8.65
C ILE A 29 -0.24 3.75 8.90
N LEU A 30 0.39 3.21 7.85
CA LEU A 30 1.33 2.10 7.98
C LEU A 30 2.53 2.51 8.85
N ALA A 31 3.14 3.67 8.59
CA ALA A 31 4.27 4.17 9.38
C ALA A 31 3.93 4.27 10.88
N LEU A 32 2.77 4.84 11.21
CA LEU A 32 2.30 4.96 12.59
C LEU A 32 2.03 3.59 13.23
N ALA A 33 1.42 2.65 12.50
CA ALA A 33 1.15 1.31 13.00
C ALA A 33 2.41 0.50 13.28
N PHE A 34 3.46 0.67 12.46
CA PHE A 34 4.75 0.00 12.65
C PHE A 34 5.66 0.72 13.65
N MET A 35 5.51 2.03 13.83
CA MET A 35 6.19 2.80 14.89
C MET A 35 5.71 2.39 16.29
N ALA A 36 4.41 2.12 16.44
CA ALA A 36 3.81 1.74 17.72
C ALA A 36 4.01 0.25 18.10
N GLY A 37 4.53 -0.58 17.20
CA GLY A 37 4.75 -2.01 17.48
C GLY A 37 6.08 -2.51 16.95
N ARG A 38 6.16 -3.80 16.58
CA ARG A 38 7.44 -4.40 16.19
C ARG A 38 7.88 -3.84 14.82
N PRO A 39 9.13 -3.34 14.69
CA PRO A 39 9.62 -2.82 13.43
C PRO A 39 9.82 -3.95 12.42
N VAL A 40 9.27 -3.78 11.22
CA VAL A 40 9.47 -4.69 10.08
C VAL A 40 10.16 -3.89 8.97
N ILE A 41 11.40 -4.24 8.67
CA ILE A 41 12.24 -3.51 7.70
C ILE A 41 11.56 -3.46 6.31
N GLY A 42 10.79 -4.48 5.95
CA GLY A 42 10.04 -4.53 4.68
C GLY A 42 9.06 -3.37 4.45
N VAL A 43 8.61 -2.71 5.52
CA VAL A 43 7.73 -1.53 5.45
C VAL A 43 8.43 -0.32 4.81
N LEU A 44 9.76 -0.25 4.91
CA LEU A 44 10.53 0.86 4.39
C LEU A 44 10.60 0.85 2.86
N VAL A 45 10.48 -0.31 2.21
CA VAL A 45 10.56 -0.43 0.75
C VAL A 45 9.54 0.46 0.04
N PRO A 46 8.22 0.40 0.36
CA PRO A 46 7.24 1.34 -0.19
C PRO A 46 7.56 2.80 0.07
N MET A 47 7.97 3.10 1.31
CA MET A 47 8.17 4.47 1.76
C MET A 47 9.37 5.13 1.08
N VAL A 48 10.49 4.40 0.99
CA VAL A 48 11.71 4.87 0.32
C VAL A 48 11.47 5.01 -1.18
N THR A 49 10.76 4.06 -1.79
CA THR A 49 10.40 4.13 -3.22
C THR A 49 9.63 5.42 -3.49
N LEU A 50 8.53 5.65 -2.79
CA LEU A 50 7.70 6.84 -2.97
C LEU A 50 8.46 8.14 -2.65
N ALA A 51 9.24 8.16 -1.55
CA ALA A 51 10.06 9.30 -1.17
C ALA A 51 11.07 9.66 -2.27
N THR A 52 11.67 8.67 -2.93
CA THR A 52 12.59 8.89 -4.05
C THR A 52 11.89 9.54 -5.24
N TYR A 53 10.67 9.09 -5.56
CA TYR A 53 9.86 9.72 -6.63
C TYR A 53 9.54 11.18 -6.31
N HIS A 54 9.04 11.47 -5.10
CA HIS A 54 8.73 12.84 -4.69
C HIS A 54 9.97 13.73 -4.64
N ALA A 55 11.07 13.23 -4.09
CA ALA A 55 12.33 13.97 -4.03
C ALA A 55 12.86 14.29 -5.44
N SER A 56 12.79 13.32 -6.37
CA SER A 56 13.21 13.55 -7.75
C SER A 56 12.33 14.58 -8.47
N ALA A 57 11.01 14.53 -8.26
CA ALA A 57 10.08 15.47 -8.87
C ALA A 57 10.26 16.88 -8.30
N TYR A 58 10.48 16.99 -6.99
CA TYR A 58 10.79 18.27 -6.32
C TYR A 58 12.12 18.85 -6.83
N ALA A 59 13.18 18.03 -6.87
CA ALA A 59 14.48 18.45 -7.35
C ALA A 59 14.42 18.90 -8.82
N ASN A 60 13.64 18.20 -9.66
CA ASN A 60 13.46 18.61 -11.04
C ASN A 60 12.74 19.96 -11.17
N ARG A 61 11.73 20.25 -10.34
CA ARG A 61 11.03 21.55 -10.34
C ARG A 61 11.92 22.69 -9.88
N GLN A 62 12.73 22.46 -8.85
CA GLN A 62 13.53 23.51 -8.22
C GLN A 62 14.85 23.78 -8.97
N PHE A 63 15.50 22.74 -9.51
CA PHE A 63 16.84 22.82 -10.07
C PHE A 63 16.89 22.64 -11.59
N ALA A 64 15.75 22.73 -12.29
CA ALA A 64 15.67 22.58 -13.75
C ALA A 64 16.67 23.47 -14.51
N GLY A 65 16.97 24.68 -14.02
CA GLY A 65 17.91 25.60 -14.65
C GLY A 65 19.39 25.36 -14.31
N HIS A 66 19.71 24.50 -13.34
CA HIS A 66 21.08 24.34 -12.85
C HIS A 66 21.90 23.38 -13.74
N GLN A 67 23.10 23.78 -14.15
CA GLN A 67 23.94 22.98 -15.08
C GLN A 67 24.30 21.59 -14.52
N LEU A 68 24.56 21.48 -13.21
CA LEU A 68 24.77 20.17 -12.55
C LEU A 68 23.54 19.25 -12.65
N TRP A 69 22.33 19.82 -12.49
CA TRP A 69 21.10 19.03 -12.60
C TRP A 69 20.88 18.58 -14.04
N GLN A 70 21.07 19.45 -15.02
CA GLN A 70 20.97 19.09 -16.43
C GLN A 70 21.93 17.95 -16.82
N ARG A 71 23.15 17.95 -16.27
CA ARG A 71 24.16 16.93 -16.57
C ARG A 71 23.91 15.58 -15.89
N TYR A 72 23.44 15.58 -14.64
CA TYR A 72 23.35 14.34 -13.82
C TYR A 72 21.93 14.02 -13.32
N GLY A 73 21.17 15.04 -12.90
CA GLY A 73 19.83 14.87 -12.32
C GLY A 73 18.73 14.63 -13.36
N ALA A 74 18.75 15.35 -14.47
CA ALA A 74 17.80 15.20 -15.57
C ALA A 74 17.80 13.81 -16.23
N PRO A 75 18.95 13.15 -16.52
CA PRO A 75 18.94 11.77 -16.99
C PRO A 75 18.44 10.78 -15.92
N CYS A 76 18.80 10.98 -14.65
CA CYS A 76 18.32 10.15 -13.53
C CYS A 76 16.80 10.26 -13.36
N HIS A 77 16.25 11.47 -13.37
CA HIS A 77 14.80 11.69 -13.28
C HIS A 77 14.05 11.08 -14.46
N ARG A 78 14.58 11.20 -15.69
CA ARG A 78 13.99 10.55 -16.88
C ARG A 78 13.99 9.03 -16.77
N TRP A 79 15.10 8.44 -16.30
CA TRP A 79 15.18 7.00 -16.05
C TRP A 79 14.17 6.55 -14.99
N LEU A 80 14.03 7.33 -13.91
CA LEU A 80 13.08 7.03 -12.85
C LEU A 80 11.62 7.12 -13.36
N ALA A 81 11.32 8.11 -14.21
CA ALA A 81 10.01 8.25 -14.85
C ALA A 81 9.71 7.08 -15.81
N ASP A 82 10.68 6.60 -16.60
CA ASP A 82 10.53 5.41 -17.45
C ASP A 82 10.21 4.15 -16.64
N LYS A 83 10.85 4.00 -15.47
CA LYS A 83 10.67 2.84 -14.58
C LYS A 83 9.56 2.98 -13.56
N GLN A 84 8.77 4.05 -13.62
CA GLN A 84 7.71 4.33 -12.64
C GLN A 84 6.67 3.20 -12.58
N SER A 85 6.25 2.66 -13.72
CA SER A 85 5.28 1.56 -13.77
C SER A 85 5.78 0.30 -13.07
N HIS A 86 7.03 -0.08 -13.33
CA HIS A 86 7.69 -1.24 -12.71
C HIS A 86 7.88 -1.04 -11.21
N ALA A 87 8.28 0.16 -10.78
CA ALA A 87 8.43 0.46 -9.37
C ALA A 87 7.09 0.40 -8.61
N LEU A 88 6.01 0.92 -9.20
CA LEU A 88 4.67 0.83 -8.61
C LEU A 88 4.18 -0.62 -8.52
N GLN A 89 4.48 -1.47 -9.51
CA GLN A 89 4.18 -2.91 -9.44
C GLN A 89 4.99 -3.61 -8.34
N PHE A 90 6.30 -3.37 -8.28
CA PHE A 90 7.17 -3.92 -7.23
C PHE A 90 6.70 -3.49 -5.84
N ASN A 91 6.25 -2.24 -5.73
CA ASN A 91 5.70 -1.70 -4.51
C ASN A 91 4.41 -2.43 -4.10
N ALA A 92 3.46 -2.63 -5.03
CA ALA A 92 2.23 -3.37 -4.76
C ALA A 92 2.49 -4.82 -4.30
N VAL A 93 3.47 -5.50 -4.91
CA VAL A 93 3.89 -6.86 -4.49
C VAL A 93 4.54 -6.83 -3.11
N SER A 94 5.37 -5.82 -2.83
CA SER A 94 6.02 -5.64 -1.52
C SER A 94 5.00 -5.39 -0.42
N GLU A 95 3.98 -4.56 -0.66
CA GLU A 95 2.89 -4.32 0.28
C GLU A 95 2.08 -5.59 0.57
N ILE A 96 1.76 -6.38 -0.47
CA ILE A 96 1.04 -7.65 -0.28
C ILE A 96 1.89 -8.65 0.52
N SER A 97 3.19 -8.72 0.23
CA SER A 97 4.15 -9.57 0.94
C SER A 97 4.27 -9.15 2.42
N LEU A 98 4.30 -7.85 2.69
CA LEU A 98 4.29 -7.29 4.04
C LEU A 98 3.01 -7.68 4.79
N GLY A 99 1.86 -7.63 4.10
CA GLY A 99 0.63 -8.25 4.57
C GLY A 99 0.93 -9.68 5.03
N PHE A 100 1.23 -10.60 4.12
CA PHE A 100 1.47 -12.00 4.48
C PHE A 100 2.48 -12.20 5.63
N LEU A 101 3.54 -11.38 5.68
CA LEU A 101 4.50 -11.41 6.78
C LEU A 101 3.88 -11.05 8.14
N THR A 102 3.02 -10.03 8.21
CA THR A 102 2.29 -9.69 9.46
C THR A 102 1.29 -10.78 9.86
N LEU A 103 0.68 -11.48 8.89
CA LEU A 103 -0.18 -12.64 9.16
C LEU A 103 0.63 -13.82 9.72
N LEU A 104 1.79 -14.12 9.14
CA LEU A 104 2.68 -15.15 9.65
C LEU A 104 3.26 -14.77 11.02
N SER A 105 3.52 -13.48 11.26
CA SER A 105 4.00 -12.98 12.55
C SER A 105 3.01 -13.21 13.70
N MET A 106 1.72 -13.41 13.40
CA MET A 106 0.72 -13.80 14.41
C MET A 106 0.92 -15.21 14.96
N LEU A 107 1.55 -16.11 14.21
CA LEU A 107 1.86 -17.47 14.66
C LEU A 107 3.06 -17.52 15.62
N GLY A 108 3.79 -16.40 15.76
CA GLY A 108 4.95 -16.27 16.62
C GLY A 108 4.68 -15.51 17.93
N PRO A 109 5.70 -15.38 18.79
CA PRO A 109 5.61 -14.68 20.07
C PRO A 109 5.46 -13.15 19.95
N GLY A 110 5.70 -12.58 18.77
CA GLY A 110 5.58 -11.14 18.47
C GLY A 110 4.21 -10.71 17.94
N ARG A 111 3.13 -11.39 18.36
CA ARG A 111 1.76 -11.16 17.85
C ARG A 111 1.28 -9.74 18.12
N SER A 112 0.82 -9.05 17.08
CA SER A 112 0.14 -7.75 17.20
C SER A 112 -1.10 -7.74 16.31
N ILE A 113 -2.27 -7.97 16.92
CA ILE A 113 -3.57 -8.00 16.22
C ILE A 113 -3.86 -6.64 15.59
N SER A 114 -3.50 -5.55 16.27
CA SER A 114 -3.70 -4.20 15.77
C SER A 114 -2.90 -3.95 14.49
N GLN A 115 -1.63 -4.35 14.44
CA GLN A 115 -0.79 -4.20 13.25
C GLN A 115 -1.30 -5.02 12.07
N LEU A 116 -1.73 -6.26 12.31
CA LEU A 116 -2.32 -7.10 11.28
C LEU A 116 -3.57 -6.44 10.71
N TYR A 117 -4.49 -6.02 11.58
CA TYR A 117 -5.75 -5.41 11.19
C TYR A 117 -5.55 -4.13 10.39
N VAL A 118 -4.66 -3.24 10.84
CA VAL A 118 -4.36 -1.99 10.12
C VAL A 118 -3.74 -2.30 8.75
N THR A 119 -2.77 -3.20 8.68
CA THR A 119 -2.11 -3.57 7.41
C THR A 119 -3.11 -4.16 6.42
N TRP A 120 -3.99 -5.07 6.86
CA TRP A 120 -5.03 -5.65 5.99
C TRP A 120 -6.10 -4.65 5.57
N SER A 121 -6.49 -3.75 6.46
CA SER A 121 -7.45 -2.69 6.16
C SER A 121 -6.91 -1.75 5.08
N VAL A 122 -5.63 -1.35 5.20
CA VAL A 122 -4.95 -0.55 4.17
C VAL A 122 -4.86 -1.30 2.85
N LEU A 123 -4.51 -2.59 2.86
CA LEU A 123 -4.48 -3.44 1.67
C LEU A 123 -5.85 -3.50 0.95
N LYS A 124 -6.93 -3.63 1.72
CA LYS A 124 -8.29 -3.61 1.18
C LYS A 124 -8.61 -2.26 0.54
N GLN A 125 -8.18 -1.18 1.16
CA GLN A 125 -8.40 0.17 0.66
C GLN A 125 -7.61 0.45 -0.63
N ARG A 126 -6.35 -0.01 -0.69
CA ARG A 126 -5.48 0.02 -1.87
C ARG A 126 -6.09 -0.72 -3.07
N TYR A 127 -6.73 -1.85 -2.82
CA TYR A 127 -7.43 -2.62 -3.85
C TYR A 127 -8.58 -1.84 -4.52
N LYS A 128 -9.20 -0.89 -3.79
CA LYS A 128 -10.31 -0.05 -4.27
C LYS A 128 -9.88 1.34 -4.74
N SER A 129 -8.69 1.81 -4.36
CA SER A 129 -8.23 3.16 -4.68
C SER A 129 -7.88 3.28 -6.17
N PRO A 130 -8.39 4.28 -6.91
CA PRO A 130 -8.22 4.39 -8.36
C PRO A 130 -6.75 4.47 -8.78
N ASP A 131 -5.88 5.07 -7.95
CA ASP A 131 -4.47 5.30 -8.29
C ASP A 131 -3.60 4.04 -8.22
N SER A 132 -4.00 3.06 -7.42
CA SER A 132 -3.18 1.87 -7.11
C SER A 132 -3.90 0.53 -7.38
N ALA A 133 -5.22 0.56 -7.60
CA ALA A 133 -6.03 -0.63 -7.80
C ALA A 133 -5.54 -1.50 -8.97
N GLN A 134 -5.07 -0.90 -10.06
CA GLN A 134 -4.61 -1.67 -11.21
C GLN A 134 -3.38 -2.52 -10.87
N GLN A 135 -2.38 -1.93 -10.21
CA GLN A 135 -1.14 -2.62 -9.82
C GLN A 135 -1.42 -3.69 -8.76
N HIS A 136 -2.28 -3.39 -7.78
CA HIS A 136 -2.67 -4.37 -6.78
C HIS A 136 -3.50 -5.52 -7.37
N ARG A 137 -4.41 -5.27 -8.31
CA ARG A 137 -5.17 -6.33 -9.00
C ARG A 137 -4.26 -7.27 -9.78
N VAL A 138 -3.31 -6.72 -10.55
CA VAL A 138 -2.32 -7.52 -11.30
C VAL A 138 -1.48 -8.38 -10.35
N ALA A 139 -1.02 -7.80 -9.23
CA ALA A 139 -0.27 -8.55 -8.22
C ALA A 139 -1.11 -9.68 -7.59
N TRP A 140 -2.37 -9.40 -7.22
CA TRP A 140 -3.28 -10.41 -6.69
C TRP A 140 -3.62 -11.51 -7.69
N GLN A 141 -3.79 -11.18 -8.97
CA GLN A 141 -4.01 -12.16 -10.05
C GLN A 141 -2.81 -13.07 -10.22
N THR A 142 -1.60 -12.50 -10.26
CA THR A 142 -0.35 -13.27 -10.37
C THR A 142 -0.19 -14.25 -9.20
N ILE A 143 -0.56 -13.83 -7.99
CA ILE A 143 -0.55 -14.69 -6.80
C ILE A 143 -1.62 -15.78 -6.96
N ASP A 144 -2.85 -15.43 -7.33
CA ASP A 144 -3.95 -16.39 -7.48
C ASP A 144 -3.60 -17.48 -8.50
N GLU A 145 -3.06 -17.11 -9.66
CA GLU A 145 -2.63 -18.05 -10.71
C GLU A 145 -1.58 -19.04 -10.21
N ARG A 146 -0.60 -18.57 -9.43
CA ARG A 146 0.45 -19.43 -8.86
C ARG A 146 -0.06 -20.34 -7.74
N VAL A 147 -0.99 -19.86 -6.90
CA VAL A 147 -1.46 -20.61 -5.72
C VAL A 147 -2.67 -21.51 -6.05
N ARG A 148 -3.41 -21.22 -7.13
CA ARG A 148 -4.56 -22.00 -7.64
C ARG A 148 -4.35 -23.52 -7.69
N PRO A 149 -3.24 -24.07 -8.22
CA PRO A 149 -3.05 -25.52 -8.25
C PRO A 149 -2.93 -26.15 -6.85
N TYR A 150 -2.55 -25.40 -5.83
CA TYR A 150 -2.34 -25.91 -4.47
C TYR A 150 -3.63 -25.91 -3.65
N TYR A 151 -4.42 -24.83 -3.69
CA TYR A 151 -5.66 -24.77 -2.89
C TYR A 151 -6.87 -25.44 -3.55
N SER A 152 -6.86 -25.64 -4.87
CA SER A 152 -7.96 -26.34 -5.58
C SER A 152 -8.12 -27.79 -5.14
N ARG A 153 -7.09 -28.38 -4.54
CA ARG A 153 -7.09 -29.75 -4.01
C ARG A 153 -7.69 -29.85 -2.59
N VAL A 154 -7.89 -28.73 -1.90
CA VAL A 154 -8.34 -28.71 -0.50
C VAL A 154 -9.61 -27.84 -0.37
N SER A 155 -10.76 -28.51 -0.29
CA SER A 155 -12.09 -27.87 -0.26
C SER A 155 -12.24 -26.78 0.82
N PHE A 156 -11.72 -27.02 2.03
CA PHE A 156 -11.75 -26.03 3.12
C PHE A 156 -10.97 -24.75 2.80
N VAL A 157 -9.76 -24.88 2.26
CA VAL A 157 -8.90 -23.74 1.91
C VAL A 157 -9.54 -22.94 0.77
N HIS A 158 -10.15 -23.63 -0.20
CA HIS A 158 -10.90 -22.97 -1.28
C HIS A 158 -12.02 -22.08 -0.73
N GLN A 159 -12.83 -22.58 0.21
CA GLN A 159 -13.92 -21.80 0.81
C GLN A 159 -13.41 -20.56 1.58
N LEU A 160 -12.33 -20.70 2.34
CA LEU A 160 -11.71 -19.57 3.04
C LEU A 160 -11.20 -18.49 2.08
N ILE A 161 -10.55 -18.90 1.00
CA ILE A 161 -10.05 -17.98 -0.03
C ILE A 161 -11.21 -17.24 -0.71
N GLN A 162 -12.31 -17.92 -1.03
CA GLN A 162 -13.48 -17.26 -1.63
C GLN A 162 -14.11 -16.22 -0.69
N LYS A 163 -14.23 -16.55 0.60
CA LYS A 163 -14.70 -15.58 1.62
C LYS A 163 -13.76 -14.38 1.73
N ALA A 164 -12.45 -14.62 1.73
CA ALA A 164 -11.46 -13.54 1.75
C ALA A 164 -11.56 -12.65 0.50
N LYS A 165 -11.65 -13.25 -0.70
CA LYS A 165 -11.86 -12.50 -1.96
C LYS A 165 -13.12 -11.64 -1.90
N ALA A 166 -14.24 -12.21 -1.44
CA ALA A 166 -15.50 -11.48 -1.28
C ALA A 166 -15.34 -10.28 -0.32
N TRP A 167 -14.60 -10.44 0.79
CA TRP A 167 -14.31 -9.34 1.71
C TRP A 167 -13.43 -8.24 1.10
N PHE A 168 -12.49 -8.58 0.23
CA PHE A 168 -11.67 -7.57 -0.48
C PHE A 168 -12.48 -6.80 -1.53
N THR A 169 -13.42 -7.46 -2.20
CA THR A 169 -14.26 -6.85 -3.24
C THR A 169 -15.47 -6.08 -2.69
N ALA A 170 -16.01 -6.48 -1.53
CA ALA A 170 -17.14 -5.84 -0.85
C ALA A 170 -16.73 -4.51 -0.19
#